data_AF-A0A7M7M4M4-F1
#
_entry.id   AF-A0A7M7M4M4-F1
#
_cell.length_a   1.000
_cell.length_b   1.000
_cell.length_c   1.000
_cell.angle_alpha   90.00
_cell.angle_beta   90.00
_cell.angle_gamma   90.00
#
_symmetry.space_group_name_H-M   'P 1'
#
loop_
_entity.id
_entity.type
_entity.pdbx_description
1 polymer ?
#
loop_
_entity_poly.entity_id
_entity_poly.type
_entity_poly.pdbx_seq_one_letter_code
_entity_poly.pdbx_strand_id
1 'polypeptide(L)'
;MLKCVGLELQLARTMLRQQLFKGLENSSGTLHVTHRRQLFLIPDPVVEQILQYLTYQDLLNLEQVHSAIQSEARSNWAWRPHCIDFNVTTLPHYISPNRRDAWRQAFEYEILRPAQNWVRNRASSRKVIEAHPYAFLETLTLAGNRAISTGDDGSITFWDSDTGESISHFDMDVNDDGNYCQLIHVFGRRVLTGSRSGEIMEWDLNTGMPVNRIPSPVAGNIRSFAIYKNWAAYLDEVGDLHLCDLTDEGRGQRLWVGLDAVNVLLNSRSVVVHRANGWVLGVSLQDYAITQFVGAYQTRPLEVLLDDIYLVLADQNQMRVWNAQTGAIIRVYVLFQFPFITDRGGHQTFLHHMYKGWVAVSNSDMLWLFDLGNDRLVLRVARGASTVQSARVGDLFLVVGDKMGYVRLYNRDTGAFLCNLCSPPEPECVYKIRIDNKRLLVGGLRNGVSTLMFVNFADSQPPPLSLLVDPSDFEETTDERQN
;
A
#
# COMPACT_ATOMS: atom_id res chain seq x y z
N MET A 1 -1.07 -12.55 25.11
CA MET A 1 -0.25 -13.68 24.66
C MET A 1 0.46 -13.42 23.32
N LEU A 2 -0.22 -13.06 22.21
CA LEU A 2 0.45 -12.75 20.92
C LEU A 2 1.44 -11.57 20.94
N LYS A 3 1.20 -10.52 21.75
CA LYS A 3 2.16 -9.41 21.94
C LYS A 3 3.40 -9.77 22.77
N CYS A 4 3.26 -10.71 23.72
CA CYS A 4 4.38 -11.20 24.53
C CYS A 4 5.33 -12.07 23.68
N VAL A 5 4.75 -12.90 22.80
CA VAL A 5 5.50 -13.71 21.84
C VAL A 5 6.25 -12.83 20.83
N GLY A 6 5.68 -11.71 20.36
CA GLY A 6 6.35 -10.78 19.44
C GLY A 6 7.56 -10.03 20.03
N LEU A 7 7.50 -9.64 21.31
CA LEU A 7 8.60 -8.99 22.03
C LEU A 7 9.73 -9.98 22.38
N GLU A 8 9.39 -11.20 22.79
CA GLU A 8 10.38 -12.29 22.96
C GLU A 8 11.00 -12.70 21.61
N LEU A 9 10.25 -12.64 20.51
CA LEU A 9 10.76 -12.89 19.15
C LEU A 9 11.72 -11.80 18.65
N GLN A 10 11.50 -10.52 18.94
CA GLN A 10 12.46 -9.47 18.58
C GLN A 10 13.76 -9.59 19.41
N LEU A 11 13.65 -9.94 20.69
CA LEU A 11 14.79 -10.25 21.55
C LEU A 11 15.53 -11.51 21.07
N ALA A 12 14.81 -12.57 20.70
CA ALA A 12 15.38 -13.78 20.11
C ALA A 12 16.05 -13.48 18.76
N ARG A 13 15.42 -12.65 17.90
CA ARG A 13 16.00 -12.17 16.63
C ARG A 13 17.29 -11.40 16.85
N THR A 14 17.33 -10.50 17.82
CA THR A 14 18.55 -9.72 18.13
C THR A 14 19.63 -10.58 18.78
N MET A 15 19.27 -11.56 19.62
CA MET A 15 20.23 -12.51 20.19
C MET A 15 20.79 -13.49 19.15
N LEU A 16 19.94 -14.07 18.28
CA LEU A 16 20.36 -14.92 17.17
C LEU A 16 21.23 -14.14 16.19
N ARG A 17 20.84 -12.91 15.83
CA ARG A 17 21.63 -12.02 14.98
C ARG A 17 22.99 -11.72 15.63
N GLN A 18 23.02 -11.36 16.91
CA GLN A 18 24.29 -11.12 17.61
C GLN A 18 25.15 -12.38 17.72
N GLN A 19 24.59 -13.57 17.94
CA GLN A 19 25.37 -14.81 18.00
C GLN A 19 25.90 -15.25 16.64
N LEU A 20 25.07 -15.17 15.59
CA LEU A 20 25.45 -15.46 14.22
C LEU A 20 26.56 -14.51 13.74
N PHE A 21 26.40 -13.20 13.95
CA PHE A 21 27.36 -12.21 13.49
C PHE A 21 28.61 -12.11 14.39
N LYS A 22 28.52 -12.28 15.73
CA LYS A 22 29.72 -12.37 16.60
C LYS A 22 30.57 -13.61 16.32
N GLY A 23 29.95 -14.72 15.91
CA GLY A 23 30.68 -15.90 15.45
C GLY A 23 31.47 -15.65 14.16
N LEU A 24 31.00 -14.71 13.33
CA LEU A 24 31.57 -14.37 12.03
C LEU A 24 32.63 -13.25 12.12
N GLU A 25 32.44 -12.23 12.96
CA GLU A 25 33.37 -11.09 13.10
C GLU A 25 34.71 -11.48 13.76
N ASN A 26 34.74 -12.49 14.62
CA ASN A 26 35.96 -12.96 15.29
C ASN A 26 36.89 -13.82 14.40
N SER A 27 36.65 -13.89 13.09
CA SER A 27 37.28 -14.86 12.17
C SER A 27 38.16 -14.26 11.07
N SER A 28 38.72 -13.05 11.28
CA SER A 28 39.72 -12.45 10.40
C SER A 28 41.15 -12.98 10.60
N GLY A 29 41.36 -13.82 11.61
CA GLY A 29 42.63 -14.51 11.88
C GLY A 29 42.52 -15.99 11.55
N THR A 30 43.41 -16.47 10.68
CA THR A 30 43.69 -17.89 10.43
C THR A 30 43.63 -18.71 11.73
N LEU A 31 42.61 -19.57 11.90
CA LEU A 31 42.71 -20.82 12.68
C LEU A 31 41.45 -21.72 12.59
N HIS A 32 41.75 -23.02 12.52
CA HIS A 32 40.99 -24.27 12.68
C HIS A 32 39.47 -24.37 12.38
N VAL A 33 39.21 -25.38 11.54
CA VAL A 33 37.97 -26.02 11.07
C VAL A 33 36.85 -26.25 12.12
N THR A 34 37.10 -26.05 13.41
CA THR A 34 36.18 -26.38 14.50
C THR A 34 35.09 -25.34 14.78
N HIS A 35 35.34 -24.04 14.58
CA HIS A 35 34.32 -22.99 14.74
C HIS A 35 33.45 -22.77 13.49
N ARG A 36 33.85 -23.31 12.33
CA ARG A 36 33.14 -23.16 11.04
C ARG A 36 31.84 -23.98 10.92
N ARG A 37 31.39 -24.65 12.00
CA ARG A 37 30.37 -25.72 11.94
C ARG A 37 29.16 -25.53 12.86
N GLN A 38 29.00 -24.41 13.57
CA GLN A 38 27.88 -24.28 14.52
C GLN A 38 26.50 -24.30 13.87
N LEU A 39 26.34 -23.75 12.66
CA LEU A 39 25.07 -23.85 11.91
C LEU A 39 24.82 -25.26 11.36
N PHE A 40 25.88 -25.98 10.96
CA PHE A 40 25.81 -27.36 10.46
C PHE A 40 25.63 -28.43 11.54
N LEU A 41 25.70 -28.03 12.81
CA LEU A 41 25.37 -28.88 13.97
C LEU A 41 23.87 -28.78 14.32
N ILE A 42 23.16 -27.82 13.73
CA ILE A 42 21.74 -27.61 13.93
C ILE A 42 21.00 -28.45 12.87
N PRO A 43 19.95 -29.21 13.24
CA PRO A 43 19.13 -29.93 12.27
C PRO A 43 18.52 -28.99 11.23
N ASP A 44 18.48 -29.41 9.96
CA ASP A 44 17.95 -28.63 8.83
C ASP A 44 16.59 -27.95 9.12
N PRO A 45 15.60 -28.61 9.78
CA PRO A 45 14.31 -27.97 10.08
C PRO A 45 14.42 -26.75 11.00
N VAL A 46 15.43 -26.72 11.87
CA VAL A 46 15.65 -25.60 12.80
C VAL A 46 16.39 -24.47 12.09
N VAL A 47 17.33 -24.79 11.19
CA VAL A 47 17.98 -23.79 10.32
C VAL A 47 16.93 -23.11 9.44
N GLU A 48 16.06 -23.89 8.82
CA GLU A 48 14.93 -23.41 8.01
C GLU A 48 14.02 -22.44 8.78
N GLN A 49 13.66 -22.76 10.02
CA GLN A 49 12.88 -21.86 10.87
C GLN A 49 13.65 -20.57 11.20
N ILE A 50 14.93 -20.67 11.56
CA ILE A 50 15.77 -19.50 11.86
C ILE A 50 15.81 -18.54 10.66
N LEU A 51 16.00 -19.06 9.46
CA LEU A 51 16.06 -18.25 8.24
C LEU A 51 14.77 -17.48 7.97
N GLN A 52 13.60 -18.07 8.24
CA GLN A 52 12.31 -17.39 8.11
C GLN A 52 12.11 -16.21 9.09
N TYR A 53 12.85 -16.18 10.19
CA TYR A 53 12.77 -15.08 11.15
C TYR A 53 13.67 -13.89 10.80
N LEU A 54 14.61 -14.07 9.87
CA LEU A 54 15.51 -13.00 9.44
C LEU A 54 14.80 -12.02 8.51
N THR A 55 15.33 -10.81 8.39
CA THR A 55 14.86 -9.88 7.36
C THR A 55 15.46 -10.25 6.01
N TYR A 56 14.84 -9.83 4.91
CA TYR A 56 15.42 -10.03 3.58
C TYR A 56 16.82 -9.40 3.47
N GLN A 57 17.09 -8.29 4.17
CA GLN A 57 18.42 -7.66 4.21
C GLN A 57 19.44 -8.55 4.94
N ASP A 58 19.03 -9.18 6.03
CA ASP A 58 19.89 -10.14 6.75
C ASP A 58 20.19 -11.36 5.88
N LEU A 59 19.20 -11.88 5.14
CA LEU A 59 19.41 -12.98 4.19
C LEU A 59 20.39 -12.61 3.08
N LEU A 60 20.26 -11.42 2.48
CA LEU A 60 21.21 -10.91 1.47
C LEU A 60 22.63 -10.79 2.03
N ASN A 61 22.77 -10.36 3.28
CA ASN A 61 24.08 -10.31 3.95
C ASN A 61 24.64 -11.71 4.18
N LEU A 62 23.81 -12.67 4.60
CA LEU A 62 24.21 -14.07 4.79
C LEU A 62 24.66 -14.75 3.50
N GLU A 63 24.04 -14.42 2.36
CA GLU A 63 24.47 -14.92 1.04
C GLU A 63 25.94 -14.57 0.71
N GLN A 64 26.48 -13.50 1.31
CA GLN A 64 27.85 -13.02 1.05
C GLN A 64 28.90 -13.62 1.99
N VAL A 65 28.48 -14.37 3.01
CA VAL A 65 29.37 -14.84 4.09
C VAL A 65 30.17 -16.08 3.67
N HIS A 66 29.51 -17.14 3.23
CA HIS A 66 30.14 -18.43 2.93
C HIS A 66 29.28 -19.29 1.99
N SER A 67 29.90 -20.07 1.10
CA SER A 67 29.21 -20.87 0.07
C SER A 67 28.16 -21.85 0.62
N ALA A 68 28.48 -22.52 1.72
CA ALA A 68 27.55 -23.47 2.34
C ALA A 68 26.38 -22.80 3.11
N ILE A 69 26.54 -21.54 3.55
CA ILE A 69 25.43 -20.74 4.12
C ILE A 69 24.63 -20.12 2.98
N GLN A 70 25.28 -19.80 1.86
CA GLN A 70 24.65 -19.22 0.68
C GLN A 70 23.62 -20.16 0.06
N SER A 71 23.85 -21.47 0.00
CA SER A 71 22.87 -22.43 -0.49
C SER A 71 21.59 -22.44 0.36
N GLU A 72 21.73 -22.43 1.68
CA GLU A 72 20.61 -22.41 2.62
C GLU A 72 19.88 -21.07 2.62
N ALA A 73 20.63 -19.96 2.62
CA ALA A 73 20.08 -18.62 2.57
C ALA A 73 19.32 -18.35 1.25
N ARG A 74 19.67 -19.04 0.16
CA ARG A 74 18.98 -18.96 -1.14
C ARG A 74 17.80 -19.92 -1.28
N SER A 75 17.57 -20.78 -0.29
CA SER A 75 16.50 -21.76 -0.34
C SER A 75 15.13 -21.12 -0.54
N ASN A 76 14.26 -21.81 -1.26
CA ASN A 76 12.85 -21.44 -1.41
C ASN A 76 12.14 -21.23 -0.07
N TRP A 77 12.56 -21.94 0.97
CA TRP A 77 11.97 -21.86 2.30
C TRP A 77 12.21 -20.51 2.98
N ALA A 78 13.40 -19.93 2.78
CA ALA A 78 13.74 -18.61 3.30
C ALA A 78 13.01 -17.49 2.55
N TRP A 79 12.91 -17.59 1.22
CA TRP A 79 12.44 -16.47 0.39
C TRP A 79 10.93 -16.45 0.12
N ARG A 80 10.24 -17.59 0.18
CA ARG A 80 8.79 -17.63 -0.09
C ARG A 80 7.98 -16.74 0.87
N PRO A 81 8.19 -16.75 2.21
CA PRO A 81 7.48 -15.85 3.11
C PRO A 81 7.72 -14.38 2.78
N HIS A 82 8.97 -14.00 2.47
CA HIS A 82 9.30 -12.63 2.07
C HIS A 82 8.65 -12.23 0.74
N CYS A 83 8.57 -13.12 -0.24
CA CYS A 83 7.84 -12.84 -1.48
C CYS A 83 6.37 -12.52 -1.21
N ILE A 84 5.72 -13.35 -0.38
CA ILE A 84 4.32 -13.16 0.01
C ILE A 84 4.14 -11.84 0.77
N ASP A 85 5.07 -11.51 1.68
CA ASP A 85 5.07 -10.23 2.40
C ASP A 85 5.17 -9.03 1.48
N PHE A 86 5.73 -9.18 0.27
CA PHE A 86 5.83 -8.14 -0.77
C PHE A 86 4.77 -8.30 -1.87
N ASN A 87 3.67 -9.02 -1.58
CA ASN A 87 2.56 -9.31 -2.48
C ASN A 87 2.91 -10.16 -3.72
N VAL A 88 4.07 -10.82 -3.74
CA VAL A 88 4.42 -11.83 -4.75
C VAL A 88 3.92 -13.19 -4.27
N THR A 89 2.66 -13.49 -4.56
CA THR A 89 1.96 -14.70 -4.05
C THR A 89 2.11 -15.92 -4.94
N THR A 90 2.43 -15.73 -6.22
CA THR A 90 2.64 -16.79 -7.21
C THR A 90 4.01 -16.64 -7.85
N LEU A 91 4.69 -17.77 -8.12
CA LEU A 91 5.94 -17.73 -8.87
C LEU A 91 5.68 -17.16 -10.28
N PRO A 92 6.49 -16.20 -10.74
CA PRO A 92 6.42 -15.72 -12.10
C PRO A 92 6.58 -16.86 -13.11
N HIS A 93 5.79 -16.83 -14.18
CA HIS A 93 5.73 -17.88 -15.20
C HIS A 93 7.08 -18.11 -15.92
N TYR A 94 7.98 -17.14 -15.89
CA TYR A 94 9.33 -17.23 -16.48
C TYR A 94 10.37 -17.86 -15.53
N ILE A 95 9.99 -18.25 -14.31
CA ILE A 95 10.87 -18.93 -13.35
C ILE A 95 10.43 -20.39 -13.21
N SER A 96 11.38 -21.31 -13.38
CA SER A 96 11.10 -22.74 -13.19
C SER A 96 10.83 -23.05 -11.71
N PRO A 97 9.70 -23.71 -11.37
CA PRO A 97 9.33 -24.00 -9.99
C PRO A 97 10.23 -25.06 -9.33
N ASN A 98 10.97 -25.84 -10.14
CA ASN A 98 11.82 -26.93 -9.64
C ASN A 98 13.18 -26.43 -9.12
N ARG A 99 13.52 -25.15 -9.32
CA ARG A 99 14.79 -24.60 -8.82
C ARG A 99 14.75 -24.46 -7.31
N ARG A 100 15.87 -24.80 -6.65
CA ARG A 100 16.01 -24.66 -5.18
C ARG A 100 15.92 -23.22 -4.69
N ASP A 101 16.14 -22.25 -5.58
CA ASP A 101 16.16 -20.81 -5.33
C ASP A 101 15.13 -20.03 -6.20
N ALA A 102 14.09 -20.71 -6.70
CA ALA A 102 13.03 -20.11 -7.50
C ALA A 102 12.41 -18.86 -6.85
N TRP A 103 12.07 -18.92 -5.55
CA TRP A 103 11.49 -17.79 -4.83
C TRP A 103 12.50 -16.67 -4.58
N ARG A 104 13.77 -17.00 -4.40
CA ARG A 104 14.85 -16.01 -4.29
C ARG A 104 15.01 -15.24 -5.59
N GLN A 105 14.97 -15.94 -6.73
CA GLN A 105 14.96 -15.29 -8.05
C GLN A 105 13.71 -14.45 -8.26
N ALA A 106 12.54 -14.95 -7.88
CA ALA A 106 11.31 -14.16 -7.94
C ALA A 106 11.45 -12.85 -7.15
N PHE A 107 11.99 -12.91 -5.94
CA PHE A 107 12.24 -11.72 -5.13
C PHE A 107 13.23 -10.75 -5.79
N GLU A 108 14.31 -11.27 -6.37
CA GLU A 108 15.30 -10.46 -7.11
C GLU A 108 14.65 -9.70 -8.28
N TYR A 109 13.87 -10.39 -9.12
CA TYR A 109 13.27 -9.81 -10.33
C TYR A 109 12.04 -8.95 -10.06
N GLU A 110 11.22 -9.34 -9.11
CA GLU A 110 9.95 -8.67 -8.83
C GLU A 110 10.13 -7.47 -7.88
N ILE A 111 11.15 -7.49 -7.01
CA ILE A 111 11.33 -6.51 -5.93
C ILE A 111 12.69 -5.79 -6.02
N LEU A 112 13.81 -6.52 -5.95
CA LEU A 112 15.13 -5.87 -5.77
C LEU A 112 15.58 -5.10 -7.00
N ARG A 113 15.44 -5.67 -8.21
CA ARG A 113 15.81 -4.99 -9.45
C ARG A 113 14.93 -3.77 -9.74
N PRO A 114 13.58 -3.86 -9.67
CA PRO A 114 12.75 -2.66 -9.74
C PRO A 114 13.15 -1.63 -8.70
N ALA A 115 13.40 -2.02 -7.44
CA ALA A 115 13.83 -1.08 -6.40
C ALA A 115 15.14 -0.35 -6.75
N GLN A 116 16.11 -1.04 -7.37
CA GLN A 116 17.33 -0.38 -7.88
C GLN A 116 17.02 0.62 -9.00
N ASN A 117 16.09 0.27 -9.89
CA ASN A 117 15.63 1.14 -10.97
C ASN A 117 14.91 2.39 -10.44
N TRP A 118 14.06 2.25 -9.41
CA TRP A 118 13.45 3.37 -8.69
C TRP A 118 14.51 4.33 -8.11
N VAL A 119 15.47 3.80 -7.36
CA VAL A 119 16.53 4.61 -6.71
C VAL A 119 17.36 5.36 -7.76
N ARG A 120 17.71 4.69 -8.87
CA ARG A 120 18.49 5.27 -9.97
C ARG A 120 17.66 6.10 -10.95
N ASN A 121 16.34 6.19 -10.74
CA ASN A 121 15.37 6.78 -11.66
C ASN A 121 15.54 6.26 -13.11
N ARG A 122 15.68 4.94 -13.27
CA ARG A 122 15.82 4.25 -14.56
C ARG A 122 14.53 3.53 -14.91
N ALA A 123 13.57 4.27 -15.44
CA ALA A 123 12.33 3.69 -15.94
C ALA A 123 12.55 2.97 -17.28
N SER A 124 11.95 1.81 -17.46
CA SER A 124 11.89 1.10 -18.73
C SER A 124 10.85 1.72 -19.67
N SER A 125 9.77 2.28 -19.13
CA SER A 125 8.79 3.06 -19.87
C SER A 125 8.32 4.29 -19.08
N ARG A 126 8.05 5.39 -19.79
CA ARG A 126 7.45 6.61 -19.25
C ARG A 126 6.50 7.19 -20.29
N LYS A 127 5.22 7.30 -19.94
CA LYS A 127 4.18 7.80 -20.85
C LYS A 127 3.33 8.83 -20.13
N VAL A 128 3.09 9.96 -20.77
CA VAL A 128 2.20 11.02 -20.29
C VAL A 128 1.03 11.12 -21.26
N ILE A 129 -0.18 11.15 -20.72
CA ILE A 129 -1.41 11.07 -21.49
C ILE A 129 -2.40 12.08 -20.92
N GLU A 130 -3.12 12.75 -21.80
CA GLU A 130 -4.31 13.52 -21.44
C GLU A 130 -5.46 12.54 -21.24
N ALA A 131 -5.91 12.40 -20.00
CA ALA A 131 -6.92 11.40 -19.63
C ALA A 131 -8.34 11.99 -19.64
N HIS A 132 -8.47 13.21 -19.11
CA HIS A 132 -9.75 13.89 -18.90
C HIS A 132 -9.63 15.33 -19.43
N PRO A 133 -9.74 15.54 -20.75
CA PRO A 133 -9.46 16.83 -21.40
C PRO A 133 -10.41 17.96 -20.96
N TYR A 134 -11.61 17.60 -20.48
CA TYR A 134 -12.66 18.56 -20.11
C TYR A 134 -13.06 18.48 -18.63
N ALA A 135 -12.32 17.71 -17.83
CA ALA A 135 -12.72 17.33 -16.49
C ALA A 135 -11.55 17.26 -15.51
N PHE A 136 -11.83 17.46 -14.22
CA PHE A 136 -10.85 17.27 -13.16
C PHE A 136 -10.70 15.78 -12.85
N LEU A 137 -9.46 15.33 -12.56
CA LEU A 137 -9.21 13.96 -12.14
C LEU A 137 -9.73 13.71 -10.70
N GLU A 138 -10.91 13.13 -10.60
CA GLU A 138 -11.58 12.84 -9.34
C GLU A 138 -10.98 11.65 -8.59
N THR A 139 -10.75 10.51 -9.23
CA THR A 139 -10.14 9.35 -8.57
C THR A 139 -9.14 8.65 -9.48
N LEU A 140 -8.12 8.06 -8.85
CA LEU A 140 -7.05 7.32 -9.51
C LEU A 140 -6.74 6.08 -8.67
N THR A 141 -6.77 4.91 -9.29
CA THR A 141 -6.40 3.65 -8.64
C THR A 141 -5.47 2.81 -9.52
N LEU A 142 -4.67 1.96 -8.88
CA LEU A 142 -3.78 1.00 -9.52
C LEU A 142 -4.08 -0.37 -8.91
N ALA A 143 -4.38 -1.36 -9.75
CA ALA A 143 -4.73 -2.71 -9.33
C ALA A 143 -4.13 -3.75 -10.29
N GLY A 144 -3.10 -4.44 -9.84
CA GLY A 144 -2.40 -5.43 -10.68
C GLY A 144 -1.82 -4.75 -11.92
N ASN A 145 -2.19 -5.24 -13.11
CA ASN A 145 -1.72 -4.65 -14.38
C ASN A 145 -2.71 -3.63 -15.00
N ARG A 146 -3.52 -2.99 -14.15
CA ARG A 146 -4.60 -2.09 -14.58
C ARG A 146 -4.57 -0.83 -13.75
N ALA A 147 -4.87 0.29 -14.38
CA ALA A 147 -5.16 1.53 -13.70
C ALA A 147 -6.56 2.03 -14.08
N ILE A 148 -7.18 2.77 -13.18
CA ILE A 148 -8.53 3.31 -13.38
C ILE A 148 -8.51 4.76 -12.97
N SER A 149 -9.04 5.62 -13.83
CA SER A 149 -9.18 7.04 -13.58
C SER A 149 -10.61 7.48 -13.82
N THR A 150 -11.12 8.37 -12.98
CA THR A 150 -12.45 8.97 -13.14
C THR A 150 -12.38 10.48 -13.20
N GLY A 151 -13.20 11.07 -14.06
CA GLY A 151 -13.42 12.51 -14.15
C GLY A 151 -14.62 12.96 -13.31
N ASP A 152 -14.71 14.27 -13.04
CA ASP A 152 -15.91 14.89 -12.48
C ASP A 152 -17.08 14.88 -13.50
N ASP A 153 -16.77 14.95 -14.79
CA ASP A 153 -17.70 14.74 -15.92
C ASP A 153 -18.32 13.33 -16.01
N GLY A 154 -17.99 12.44 -15.07
CA GLY A 154 -18.49 11.07 -15.02
C GLY A 154 -17.82 10.10 -15.99
N SER A 155 -16.77 10.55 -16.69
CA SER A 155 -15.94 9.67 -17.50
C SER A 155 -15.15 8.69 -16.63
N ILE A 156 -15.10 7.44 -17.07
CA ILE A 156 -14.35 6.36 -16.41
C ILE A 156 -13.48 5.70 -17.46
N THR A 157 -12.17 5.72 -17.24
CA THR A 157 -11.21 5.12 -18.15
C THR A 157 -10.39 4.04 -17.46
N PHE A 158 -10.37 2.87 -18.08
CA PHE A 158 -9.49 1.76 -17.72
C PHE A 158 -8.26 1.79 -18.59
N TRP A 159 -7.10 1.66 -17.97
CA TRP A 159 -5.80 1.72 -18.62
C TRP A 159 -5.02 0.44 -18.35
N ASP A 160 -4.23 0.03 -19.33
CA ASP A 160 -3.14 -0.90 -19.09
C ASP A 160 -2.00 -0.16 -18.37
N SER A 161 -1.60 -0.65 -17.19
CA SER A 161 -0.60 0.07 -16.38
C SER A 161 0.84 -0.06 -16.89
N ASP A 162 1.12 -1.04 -17.75
CA ASP A 162 2.45 -1.24 -18.35
C ASP A 162 2.65 -0.36 -19.58
N THR A 163 1.64 -0.29 -20.46
CA THR A 163 1.72 0.43 -21.73
C THR A 163 1.10 1.83 -21.66
N GLY A 164 0.28 2.10 -20.64
CA GLY A 164 -0.55 3.29 -20.56
C GLY A 164 -1.56 3.38 -21.71
N GLU A 165 -1.97 2.28 -22.33
CA GLU A 165 -3.01 2.31 -23.36
C GLU A 165 -4.40 2.23 -22.71
N SER A 166 -5.36 2.95 -23.26
CA SER A 166 -6.75 2.83 -22.83
C SER A 166 -7.29 1.48 -23.27
N ILE A 167 -7.83 0.72 -22.32
CA ILE A 167 -8.50 -0.55 -22.55
C ILE A 167 -9.96 -0.28 -22.90
N SER A 168 -10.58 0.60 -22.13
CA SER A 168 -11.97 1.01 -22.30
C SER A 168 -12.20 2.37 -21.67
N HIS A 169 -13.14 3.11 -22.25
CA HIS A 169 -13.59 4.42 -21.79
C HIS A 169 -15.11 4.43 -21.80
N PHE A 170 -15.70 4.91 -20.71
CA PHE A 170 -17.13 4.98 -20.53
C PHE A 170 -17.51 6.37 -20.05
N ASP A 171 -18.38 6.99 -20.83
CA ASP A 171 -19.09 8.19 -20.41
C ASP A 171 -20.42 7.73 -19.83
N MET A 172 -20.56 7.90 -18.53
CA MET A 172 -21.83 7.63 -17.87
C MET A 172 -22.74 8.83 -18.10
N ASP A 173 -24.01 8.58 -18.44
CA ASP A 173 -25.02 9.64 -18.51
C ASP A 173 -25.15 10.26 -17.10
N VAL A 174 -24.43 11.36 -16.89
CA VAL A 174 -24.51 12.11 -15.66
C VAL A 174 -25.84 12.85 -15.74
N ASN A 175 -26.80 12.49 -14.88
CA ASN A 175 -27.93 13.38 -14.61
C ASN A 175 -27.38 14.79 -14.29
N ASP A 176 -28.18 15.85 -14.48
CA ASP A 176 -27.81 17.29 -14.44
C ASP A 176 -26.84 17.79 -13.33
N ASP A 177 -26.49 16.98 -12.32
CA ASP A 177 -25.62 17.30 -11.19
C ASP A 177 -24.11 16.98 -11.37
N GLY A 178 -23.68 16.52 -12.55
CA GLY A 178 -22.28 16.58 -12.98
C GLY A 178 -21.23 15.90 -12.08
N ASN A 179 -21.57 14.81 -11.37
CA ASN A 179 -20.63 14.07 -10.50
C ASN A 179 -20.99 12.58 -10.38
N TYR A 180 -20.46 11.73 -11.26
CA TYR A 180 -20.82 10.30 -11.27
C TYR A 180 -19.88 9.38 -10.47
N CYS A 181 -18.61 9.72 -10.20
CA CYS A 181 -17.70 8.79 -9.53
C CYS A 181 -16.96 9.38 -8.34
N GLN A 182 -17.48 9.16 -7.14
CA GLN A 182 -16.83 9.60 -5.89
C GLN A 182 -15.79 8.60 -5.39
N LEU A 183 -15.99 7.30 -5.66
CA LEU A 183 -15.18 6.22 -5.09
C LEU A 183 -14.96 5.10 -6.09
N ILE A 184 -13.77 4.50 -6.00
CA ILE A 184 -13.41 3.28 -6.72
C ILE A 184 -12.85 2.29 -5.69
N HIS A 185 -13.45 1.11 -5.63
CA HIS A 185 -12.93 0.00 -4.85
C HIS A 185 -12.62 -1.19 -5.76
N VAL A 186 -11.42 -1.77 -5.61
CA VAL A 186 -11.01 -2.93 -6.40
C VAL A 186 -10.92 -4.15 -5.49
N PHE A 187 -11.62 -5.21 -5.86
CA PHE A 187 -11.62 -6.48 -5.14
C PHE A 187 -11.42 -7.65 -6.11
N GLY A 188 -10.20 -8.17 -6.13
CA GLY A 188 -9.81 -9.23 -7.05
C GLY A 188 -9.97 -8.76 -8.50
N ARG A 189 -10.87 -9.43 -9.25
CA ARG A 189 -11.19 -9.09 -10.65
C ARG A 189 -12.33 -8.07 -10.78
N ARG A 190 -13.01 -7.71 -9.69
CA ARG A 190 -14.15 -6.79 -9.73
C ARG A 190 -13.71 -5.39 -9.33
N VAL A 191 -14.23 -4.41 -10.04
CA VAL A 191 -14.14 -3.00 -9.68
C VAL A 191 -15.54 -2.51 -9.38
N LEU A 192 -15.69 -1.75 -8.31
CA LEU A 192 -16.94 -1.13 -7.95
C LEU A 192 -16.73 0.38 -7.99
N THR A 193 -17.56 1.06 -8.77
CA THR A 193 -17.63 2.53 -8.83
C THR A 193 -18.95 2.97 -8.22
N GLY A 194 -18.88 3.98 -7.35
CA GLY A 194 -20.06 4.52 -6.66
C GLY A 194 -20.38 5.93 -7.14
N SER A 195 -21.66 6.16 -7.45
CA SER A 195 -22.17 7.47 -7.81
C SER A 195 -22.72 8.25 -6.63
N ARG A 196 -22.85 9.56 -6.84
CA ARG A 196 -23.49 10.46 -5.88
C ARG A 196 -24.98 10.16 -5.68
N SER A 197 -25.64 9.57 -6.68
CA SER A 197 -27.02 9.07 -6.56
C SER A 197 -27.11 7.73 -5.83
N GLY A 198 -25.97 7.12 -5.48
CA GLY A 198 -25.89 5.84 -4.79
C GLY A 198 -25.96 4.60 -5.65
N GLU A 199 -25.96 4.78 -6.97
CA GLU A 199 -25.84 3.67 -7.89
C GLU A 199 -24.41 3.13 -7.85
N ILE A 200 -24.30 1.81 -7.77
CA ILE A 200 -23.02 1.11 -7.80
C ILE A 200 -22.93 0.39 -9.12
N MET A 201 -21.88 0.66 -9.87
CA MET A 201 -21.57 -0.10 -11.08
C MET A 201 -20.41 -1.05 -10.80
N GLU A 202 -20.64 -2.32 -11.12
CA GLU A 202 -19.65 -3.38 -11.07
C GLU A 202 -19.03 -3.59 -12.44
N TRP A 203 -17.71 -3.63 -12.48
CA TRP A 203 -16.91 -3.78 -13.69
C TRP A 203 -15.98 -4.97 -13.56
N ASP A 204 -15.67 -5.60 -14.69
CA ASP A 204 -14.58 -6.56 -14.78
C ASP A 204 -13.27 -5.81 -15.00
N LEU A 205 -12.32 -5.94 -14.07
CA LEU A 205 -11.03 -5.28 -14.11
C LEU A 205 -10.20 -5.63 -15.35
N ASN A 206 -10.34 -6.84 -15.88
CA ASN A 206 -9.52 -7.31 -16.99
C ASN A 206 -10.02 -6.81 -18.34
N THR A 207 -11.34 -6.82 -18.55
CA THR A 207 -11.98 -6.39 -19.80
C THR A 207 -12.37 -4.92 -19.77
N GLY A 208 -12.47 -4.32 -18.59
CA GLY A 208 -12.98 -2.96 -18.38
C GLY A 208 -14.48 -2.82 -18.60
N MET A 209 -15.22 -3.91 -18.85
CA MET A 209 -16.64 -3.86 -19.19
C MET A 209 -17.55 -3.84 -17.95
N PRO A 210 -18.70 -3.16 -18.00
CA PRO A 210 -19.69 -3.22 -16.93
C PRO A 210 -20.31 -4.62 -16.89
N VAL A 211 -20.39 -5.20 -15.69
CA VAL A 211 -20.92 -6.53 -15.41
C VAL A 211 -22.30 -6.44 -14.79
N ASN A 212 -22.47 -5.52 -13.84
CA ASN A 212 -23.72 -5.37 -13.09
C ASN A 212 -23.96 -3.92 -12.70
N ARG A 213 -25.24 -3.55 -12.58
CA ARG A 213 -25.68 -2.25 -12.06
C ARG A 213 -26.56 -2.52 -10.86
N ILE A 214 -26.10 -2.08 -9.70
CA ILE A 214 -26.85 -2.19 -8.46
C ILE A 214 -27.50 -0.82 -8.22
N PRO A 215 -28.83 -0.70 -8.35
CA PRO A 215 -29.52 0.56 -8.14
C PRO A 215 -29.35 1.02 -6.69
N SER A 216 -29.35 2.33 -6.48
CA SER A 216 -29.35 2.88 -5.13
C SER A 216 -30.60 2.39 -4.38
N PRO A 217 -30.45 1.90 -3.14
CA PRO A 217 -31.61 1.58 -2.33
C PRO A 217 -32.45 2.80 -1.93
N VAL A 218 -31.84 3.99 -1.96
CA VAL A 218 -32.44 5.23 -1.48
C VAL A 218 -32.55 6.20 -2.65
N ALA A 219 -33.74 6.80 -2.80
CA ALA A 219 -33.94 7.91 -3.70
C ALA A 219 -33.41 9.19 -3.03
N GLY A 220 -32.24 9.69 -3.46
CA GLY A 220 -31.65 10.92 -2.91
C GLY A 220 -30.14 11.01 -3.10
N ASN A 221 -29.55 12.11 -2.62
CA ASN A 221 -28.12 12.34 -2.70
C ASN A 221 -27.39 11.59 -1.58
N ILE A 222 -26.39 10.79 -1.92
CA ILE A 222 -25.55 10.11 -0.92
C ILE A 222 -24.48 11.07 -0.42
N ARG A 223 -24.39 11.21 0.91
CA ARG A 223 -23.45 12.12 1.56
C ARG A 223 -22.02 11.57 1.60
N SER A 224 -21.89 10.27 1.86
CA SER A 224 -20.62 9.55 1.88
C SER A 224 -20.89 8.07 1.67
N PHE A 225 -19.90 7.39 1.11
CA PHE A 225 -20.01 6.02 0.66
C PHE A 225 -18.69 5.30 0.91
N ALA A 226 -18.74 4.00 1.16
CA ALA A 226 -17.57 3.15 1.38
C ALA A 226 -17.88 1.72 0.94
N ILE A 227 -16.91 1.08 0.29
CA ILE A 227 -17.02 -0.31 -0.12
C ILE A 227 -15.83 -1.07 0.44
N TYR A 228 -16.10 -2.30 0.91
CA TYR A 228 -15.08 -3.26 1.24
C TYR A 228 -15.55 -4.66 0.85
N LYS A 229 -14.83 -5.29 -0.08
CA LYS A 229 -15.17 -6.59 -0.68
C LYS A 229 -16.61 -6.63 -1.19
N ASN A 230 -17.48 -7.38 -0.52
CA ASN A 230 -18.88 -7.58 -0.87
C ASN A 230 -19.84 -6.67 -0.10
N TRP A 231 -19.33 -5.81 0.79
CA TRP A 231 -20.15 -4.93 1.60
C TRP A 231 -20.03 -3.49 1.09
N ALA A 232 -21.17 -2.82 0.99
CA ALA A 232 -21.26 -1.39 0.72
C ALA A 232 -21.94 -0.70 1.91
N ALA A 233 -21.32 0.35 2.41
CA ALA A 233 -21.85 1.20 3.46
C ALA A 233 -22.03 2.62 2.91
N TYR A 234 -23.17 3.24 3.18
CA TYR A 234 -23.45 4.59 2.70
C TYR A 234 -24.28 5.41 3.68
N LEU A 235 -24.16 6.73 3.54
CA LEU A 235 -24.88 7.70 4.34
C LEU A 235 -25.88 8.45 3.46
N ASP A 236 -27.13 8.51 3.90
CA ASP A 236 -28.15 9.35 3.26
C ASP A 236 -27.95 10.84 3.56
N GLU A 237 -28.85 11.70 3.07
CA GLU A 237 -28.79 13.15 3.29
C GLU A 237 -28.91 13.54 4.77
N VAL A 238 -29.62 12.75 5.56
CA VAL A 238 -29.89 12.98 6.98
C VAL A 238 -28.71 12.50 7.85
N GLY A 239 -27.85 11.63 7.30
CA GLY A 239 -26.72 11.04 8.00
C GLY A 239 -27.06 9.71 8.69
N ASP A 240 -28.05 8.99 8.18
CA ASP A 240 -28.35 7.62 8.58
C ASP A 240 -27.45 6.65 7.80
N LEU A 241 -26.98 5.61 8.50
CA LEU A 241 -26.09 4.61 7.92
C LEU A 241 -26.89 3.46 7.34
N HIS A 242 -26.61 3.14 6.09
CA HIS A 242 -27.07 1.94 5.43
C HIS A 242 -25.90 1.00 5.14
N LEU A 243 -26.10 -0.29 5.37
CA LEU A 243 -25.16 -1.35 5.01
C LEU A 243 -25.87 -2.37 4.13
N CYS A 244 -25.27 -2.65 2.97
CA CYS A 244 -25.79 -3.59 1.98
C CYS A 244 -24.77 -4.68 1.69
N ASP A 245 -25.25 -5.92 1.60
CA ASP A 245 -24.50 -7.02 1.00
C ASP A 245 -24.72 -7.03 -0.52
N LEU A 246 -23.63 -6.86 -1.28
CA LEU A 246 -23.62 -6.82 -2.73
C LEU A 246 -23.81 -8.20 -3.36
N THR A 247 -23.67 -9.29 -2.60
CA THR A 247 -23.91 -10.65 -3.12
C THR A 247 -25.40 -10.96 -3.29
N ASP A 248 -26.25 -10.27 -2.55
CA ASP A 248 -27.69 -10.57 -2.44
C ASP A 248 -28.54 -9.58 -3.26
N GLU A 249 -28.01 -9.09 -4.40
CA GLU A 249 -28.60 -8.01 -5.22
C GLU A 249 -28.94 -6.74 -4.42
N GLY A 250 -28.27 -6.49 -3.28
CA GLY A 250 -28.58 -5.37 -2.40
C GLY A 250 -29.86 -5.53 -1.57
N ARG A 251 -30.43 -6.75 -1.46
CA ARG A 251 -31.65 -7.01 -0.66
C ARG A 251 -31.39 -7.06 0.85
N GLY A 252 -30.19 -7.44 1.26
CA GLY A 252 -29.76 -7.47 2.67
C GLY A 252 -29.37 -6.08 3.17
N GLN A 253 -30.35 -5.22 3.46
CA GLN A 253 -30.12 -3.86 3.91
C GLN A 253 -30.29 -3.73 5.42
N ARG A 254 -29.34 -3.07 6.06
CA ARG A 254 -29.41 -2.69 7.48
C ARG A 254 -29.32 -1.20 7.59
N LEU A 255 -30.15 -0.64 8.46
CA LEU A 255 -30.29 0.79 8.67
C LEU A 255 -30.02 1.13 10.13
N TRP A 256 -29.15 2.10 10.37
CA TRP A 256 -28.94 2.73 11.67
C TRP A 256 -29.34 4.20 11.57
N VAL A 257 -30.40 4.56 12.30
CA VAL A 257 -31.01 5.88 12.28
C VAL A 257 -30.49 6.77 13.41
N GLY A 258 -30.42 8.08 13.18
CA GLY A 258 -30.12 9.09 14.19
C GLY A 258 -28.63 9.21 14.52
N LEU A 259 -27.77 8.80 13.59
CA LEU A 259 -26.33 8.90 13.77
C LEU A 259 -25.80 10.31 13.48
N ASP A 260 -26.47 11.12 12.66
CA ASP A 260 -25.97 12.42 12.20
C ASP A 260 -24.53 12.28 11.65
N ALA A 261 -24.38 11.27 10.79
CA ALA A 261 -23.12 10.87 10.22
C ALA A 261 -22.72 11.78 9.05
N VAL A 262 -21.42 12.02 8.94
CA VAL A 262 -20.82 12.89 7.91
C VAL A 262 -19.92 12.10 6.98
N ASN A 263 -19.26 11.05 7.47
CA ASN A 263 -18.38 10.22 6.66
C ASN A 263 -18.46 8.76 7.13
N VAL A 264 -18.32 7.81 6.22
CA VAL A 264 -18.30 6.38 6.52
C VAL A 264 -17.05 5.72 5.95
N LEU A 265 -16.47 4.79 6.70
CA LEU A 265 -15.38 3.92 6.26
C LEU A 265 -15.74 2.48 6.59
N LEU A 266 -15.17 1.54 5.83
CA LEU A 266 -15.49 0.13 5.95
C LEU A 266 -14.22 -0.71 5.85
N ASN A 267 -14.07 -1.67 6.77
CA ASN A 267 -13.00 -2.68 6.73
C ASN A 267 -13.58 -4.09 6.84
N SER A 268 -12.74 -5.11 7.05
CA SER A 268 -13.20 -6.51 7.09
C SER A 268 -14.08 -6.87 8.29
N ARG A 269 -14.16 -6.03 9.32
CA ARG A 269 -14.81 -6.36 10.59
C ARG A 269 -15.76 -5.31 11.11
N SER A 270 -15.67 -4.09 10.63
CA SER A 270 -16.37 -2.94 11.21
C SER A 270 -16.68 -1.88 10.17
N VAL A 271 -17.85 -1.25 10.34
CA VAL A 271 -18.18 0.05 9.76
C VAL A 271 -17.73 1.12 10.75
N VAL A 272 -16.99 2.11 10.28
CA VAL A 272 -16.58 3.26 11.09
C VAL A 272 -17.30 4.50 10.57
N VAL A 273 -18.02 5.16 11.45
CA VAL A 273 -18.87 6.32 11.14
C VAL A 273 -18.33 7.54 11.84
N HIS A 274 -18.02 8.59 11.10
CA HIS A 274 -17.66 9.88 11.65
C HIS A 274 -18.89 10.80 11.71
N ARG A 275 -19.19 11.36 12.87
CA ARG A 275 -20.39 12.16 13.16
C ARG A 275 -20.11 13.67 13.13
N ALA A 276 -21.15 14.47 12.91
CA ALA A 276 -21.01 15.93 12.83
C ALA A 276 -20.49 16.56 14.13
N ASN A 277 -20.76 15.93 15.27
CA ASN A 277 -20.31 16.33 16.60
C ASN A 277 -18.86 15.91 16.93
N GLY A 278 -18.10 15.37 15.96
CA GLY A 278 -16.70 14.97 16.13
C GLY A 278 -16.48 13.60 16.77
N TRP A 279 -17.56 12.85 17.00
CA TRP A 279 -17.47 11.47 17.49
C TRP A 279 -17.27 10.48 16.35
N VAL A 280 -16.53 9.40 16.62
CA VAL A 280 -16.40 8.27 15.71
C VAL A 280 -17.08 7.06 16.33
N LEU A 281 -17.98 6.44 15.57
CA LEU A 281 -18.71 5.26 15.98
C LEU A 281 -18.20 4.05 15.21
N GLY A 282 -18.25 2.89 15.84
CA GLY A 282 -17.96 1.61 15.23
C GLY A 282 -19.21 0.78 15.22
N VAL A 283 -19.46 0.08 14.13
CA VAL A 283 -20.47 -0.96 14.07
C VAL A 283 -19.76 -2.23 13.65
N SER A 284 -19.77 -3.24 14.50
CA SER A 284 -19.17 -4.54 14.18
C SER A 284 -20.01 -5.27 13.12
N LEU A 285 -19.36 -5.85 12.12
CA LEU A 285 -20.03 -6.63 11.07
C LEU A 285 -20.41 -8.04 11.53
N GLN A 286 -19.91 -8.50 12.68
CA GLN A 286 -20.18 -9.86 13.19
C GLN A 286 -21.52 -9.94 13.93
N ASP A 287 -21.74 -9.00 14.84
CA ASP A 287 -22.90 -8.94 15.74
C ASP A 287 -23.79 -7.72 15.49
N TYR A 288 -23.38 -6.82 14.59
CA TYR A 288 -24.08 -5.56 14.27
C TYR A 288 -24.27 -4.66 15.48
N ALA A 289 -23.49 -4.91 16.53
CA ALA A 289 -23.47 -4.11 17.72
C ALA A 289 -22.69 -2.82 17.46
N ILE A 290 -23.22 -1.74 18.02
CA ILE A 290 -22.51 -0.46 18.05
C ILE A 290 -21.39 -0.56 19.09
N THR A 291 -20.16 -0.70 18.61
CA THR A 291 -18.96 -0.50 19.42
C THR A 291 -18.62 0.98 19.38
N GLN A 292 -18.92 1.74 20.42
CA GLN A 292 -18.52 3.14 20.48
C GLN A 292 -16.99 3.24 20.48
N PHE A 293 -16.42 3.86 19.44
CA PHE A 293 -15.07 4.39 19.54
C PHE A 293 -15.17 5.72 20.29
N VAL A 294 -14.35 5.89 21.31
CA VAL A 294 -14.47 7.03 22.22
C VAL A 294 -14.05 8.33 21.52
N GLY A 295 -14.91 9.34 21.67
CA GLY A 295 -14.80 10.68 21.09
C GLY A 295 -13.46 11.36 21.37
N ALA A 296 -13.01 12.17 20.41
CA ALA A 296 -11.63 12.61 20.44
C ALA A 296 -11.34 14.01 19.93
N TYR A 297 -12.33 14.80 19.48
CA TYR A 297 -12.00 16.14 18.99
C TYR A 297 -13.05 17.19 19.37
N GLN A 298 -12.56 18.37 19.80
CA GLN A 298 -13.37 19.58 19.95
C GLN A 298 -13.59 20.29 18.60
N THR A 299 -12.88 19.87 17.56
CA THR A 299 -12.95 20.39 16.19
C THR A 299 -13.16 19.25 15.21
N ARG A 300 -13.87 19.51 14.10
CA ARG A 300 -14.18 18.50 13.08
C ARG A 300 -12.87 17.89 12.53
N PRO A 301 -12.56 16.61 12.76
CA PRO A 301 -11.42 15.97 12.11
C PRO A 301 -11.72 15.92 10.60
N LEU A 302 -10.74 16.33 9.81
CA LEU A 302 -10.91 16.55 8.37
C LEU A 302 -10.75 15.26 7.57
N GLU A 303 -9.94 14.31 8.05
CA GLU A 303 -9.60 13.09 7.34
C GLU A 303 -9.45 11.89 8.28
N VAL A 304 -9.85 10.71 7.80
CA VAL A 304 -9.85 9.45 8.56
C VAL A 304 -9.22 8.36 7.70
N LEU A 305 -8.33 7.56 8.29
CA LEU A 305 -7.78 6.37 7.66
C LEU A 305 -8.13 5.13 8.49
N LEU A 306 -8.53 4.06 7.80
CA LEU A 306 -8.92 2.80 8.42
C LEU A 306 -8.26 1.64 7.69
N ASP A 307 -7.65 0.72 8.43
CA ASP A 307 -7.34 -0.63 7.98
C ASP A 307 -7.93 -1.65 8.98
N ASP A 308 -7.56 -2.92 8.86
CA ASP A 308 -8.07 -4.00 9.70
C ASP A 308 -7.50 -4.00 11.15
N ILE A 309 -6.49 -3.17 11.43
CA ILE A 309 -5.76 -3.13 12.71
C ILE A 309 -5.84 -1.74 13.35
N TYR A 310 -5.67 -0.69 12.58
CA TYR A 310 -5.52 0.70 13.00
C TYR A 310 -6.66 1.55 12.43
N LEU A 311 -7.19 2.40 13.30
CA LEU A 311 -7.99 3.57 12.93
C LEU A 311 -7.13 4.79 13.27
N VAL A 312 -6.93 5.68 12.30
CA VAL A 312 -6.11 6.88 12.46
C VAL A 312 -6.95 8.10 12.15
N LEU A 313 -6.95 9.03 13.09
CA LEU A 313 -7.57 10.35 12.94
C LEU A 313 -6.52 11.41 13.19
N ALA A 314 -6.59 12.49 12.42
CA ALA A 314 -5.80 13.67 12.66
C ALA A 314 -6.71 14.89 12.81
N ASP A 315 -6.40 15.72 13.79
CA ASP A 315 -6.91 17.09 13.86
C ASP A 315 -5.80 18.09 13.53
N GLN A 316 -6.05 19.37 13.82
CA GLN A 316 -5.09 20.44 13.59
C GLN A 316 -3.75 20.24 14.33
N ASN A 317 -3.72 19.52 15.47
CA ASN A 317 -2.56 19.50 16.37
C ASN A 317 -2.05 18.10 16.76
N GLN A 318 -2.82 17.05 16.52
CA GLN A 318 -2.63 15.71 17.05
C GLN A 318 -3.09 14.67 16.03
N MET A 319 -2.29 13.62 15.91
CA MET A 319 -2.72 12.37 15.29
C MET A 319 -2.98 11.37 16.40
N ARG A 320 -4.15 10.76 16.39
CA ARG A 320 -4.54 9.72 17.33
C ARG A 320 -4.73 8.41 16.58
N VAL A 321 -4.32 7.34 17.23
CA VAL A 321 -4.31 5.99 16.66
C VAL A 321 -5.04 5.07 17.62
N TRP A 322 -6.05 4.39 17.11
CA TRP A 322 -6.84 3.40 17.83
C TRP A 322 -6.64 2.02 17.21
N ASN A 323 -6.92 1.01 18.00
CA ASN A 323 -7.07 -0.35 17.50
C ASN A 323 -8.46 -0.49 16.88
N ALA A 324 -8.53 -0.76 15.58
CA ALA A 324 -9.78 -0.85 14.82
C ALA A 324 -10.69 -2.01 15.27
N GLN A 325 -10.19 -2.98 16.03
CA GLN A 325 -10.98 -4.14 16.47
C GLN A 325 -11.58 -3.94 17.87
N THR A 326 -10.81 -3.33 18.76
CA THR A 326 -11.18 -3.19 20.19
C THR A 326 -11.67 -1.79 20.54
N GLY A 327 -11.40 -0.79 19.70
CA GLY A 327 -11.63 0.62 20.01
C GLY A 327 -10.75 1.23 21.08
N ALA A 328 -9.79 0.46 21.60
CA ALA A 328 -8.79 0.97 22.52
C ALA A 328 -7.86 1.97 21.81
N ILE A 329 -7.59 3.10 22.47
CA ILE A 329 -6.56 4.03 22.01
C ILE A 329 -5.18 3.36 22.13
N ILE A 330 -4.43 3.37 21.03
CA ILE A 330 -3.05 2.84 20.98
C ILE A 330 -2.08 3.97 21.32
N ARG A 331 -2.20 5.10 20.61
CA ARG A 331 -1.27 6.24 20.74
C ARG A 331 -1.91 7.58 20.41
N VAL A 332 -1.31 8.63 20.97
CA VAL A 332 -1.56 10.03 20.63
C VAL A 332 -0.22 10.66 20.29
N TYR A 333 -0.05 11.06 19.04
CA TYR A 333 1.09 11.81 18.57
C TYR A 333 0.73 13.29 18.56
N VAL A 334 1.43 14.08 19.37
CA VAL A 334 1.34 15.53 19.31
C VAL A 334 2.25 15.98 18.17
N LEU A 335 1.65 16.40 17.06
CA LEU A 335 2.40 16.83 15.88
C LEU A 335 3.04 18.22 16.08
N PHE A 336 2.58 18.97 17.10
CA PHE A 336 2.98 20.35 17.36
C PHE A 336 3.46 20.52 18.82
N GLN A 337 4.76 20.79 18.98
CA GLN A 337 5.30 21.52 20.12
C GLN A 337 5.94 22.77 19.52
N PHE A 338 5.37 23.95 19.77
CA PHE A 338 5.97 25.31 19.73
C PHE A 338 5.12 26.39 19.02
N PRO A 339 5.10 27.64 19.57
CA PRO A 339 4.25 28.74 19.13
C PRO A 339 5.04 29.76 18.30
N PHE A 340 5.46 29.41 17.08
CA PHE A 340 6.11 30.40 16.20
C PHE A 340 5.59 30.37 14.77
N ILE A 341 4.79 31.42 14.47
CA ILE A 341 4.75 32.25 13.25
C ILE A 341 4.29 31.51 11.97
N THR A 342 3.07 31.68 11.47
CA THR A 342 2.55 32.93 10.87
C THR A 342 1.02 33.04 10.90
N ASP A 343 0.57 34.29 10.91
CA ASP A 343 -0.80 34.81 10.99
C ASP A 343 -1.64 34.62 9.70
N ARG A 344 -1.59 33.44 9.06
CA ARG A 344 -2.39 33.18 7.84
C ARG A 344 -2.91 31.74 7.75
N GLY A 345 -4.12 31.53 8.27
CA GLY A 345 -4.96 30.37 7.96
C GLY A 345 -4.58 29.10 8.72
N GLY A 346 -5.57 28.46 9.35
CA GLY A 346 -5.35 27.26 10.16
C GLY A 346 -4.62 26.17 9.38
N HIS A 347 -3.51 25.68 9.94
CA HIS A 347 -2.79 24.54 9.40
C HIS A 347 -3.71 23.32 9.42
N GLN A 348 -4.20 22.91 8.25
CA GLN A 348 -4.93 21.65 8.11
C GLN A 348 -3.92 20.51 8.01
N THR A 349 -4.14 19.47 8.82
CA THR A 349 -3.41 18.21 8.74
C THR A 349 -4.08 17.32 7.70
N PHE A 350 -3.28 16.76 6.80
CA PHE A 350 -3.70 15.86 5.74
C PHE A 350 -3.13 14.46 5.99
N LEU A 351 -4.00 13.47 6.11
CA LEU A 351 -3.72 12.05 6.17
C LEU A 351 -3.72 11.45 4.75
N HIS A 352 -2.54 11.15 4.23
CA HIS A 352 -2.40 10.78 2.82
C HIS A 352 -2.65 9.30 2.54
N HIS A 353 -1.98 8.43 3.30
CA HIS A 353 -2.01 6.99 3.09
C HIS A 353 -1.62 6.22 4.33
N MET A 354 -2.25 5.08 4.52
CA MET A 354 -1.86 4.06 5.48
C MET A 354 -1.60 2.75 4.76
N TYR A 355 -0.49 2.11 5.05
CA TYR A 355 -0.10 0.84 4.44
C TYR A 355 0.74 0.00 5.39
N LYS A 356 0.27 -1.20 5.74
CA LYS A 356 0.97 -2.14 6.64
C LYS A 356 1.47 -1.49 7.95
N GLY A 357 0.64 -0.67 8.59
CA GLY A 357 0.99 0.04 9.83
C GLY A 357 1.90 1.26 9.65
N TRP A 358 2.22 1.66 8.42
CA TRP A 358 2.89 2.93 8.14
C TRP A 358 1.88 4.00 7.78
N VAL A 359 2.08 5.23 8.26
CA VAL A 359 1.19 6.36 8.00
C VAL A 359 1.98 7.57 7.54
N ALA A 360 1.58 8.13 6.39
CA ALA A 360 2.10 9.39 5.88
C ALA A 360 1.13 10.54 6.18
N VAL A 361 1.64 11.58 6.83
CA VAL A 361 0.87 12.75 7.27
C VAL A 361 1.59 14.02 6.83
N SER A 362 0.88 15.03 6.39
CA SER A 362 1.47 16.35 6.12
C SER A 362 0.61 17.49 6.65
N ASN A 363 1.20 18.67 6.72
CA ASN A 363 0.46 19.93 6.74
C ASN A 363 1.00 20.84 5.62
N SER A 364 0.76 22.15 5.70
CA SER A 364 1.29 23.13 4.74
C SER A 364 2.83 23.10 4.61
N ASP A 365 3.54 22.82 5.69
CA ASP A 365 4.98 23.09 5.82
C ASP A 365 5.80 21.82 6.12
N MET A 366 5.17 20.75 6.56
CA MET A 366 5.84 19.58 7.12
C MET A 366 5.25 18.30 6.55
N LEU A 367 6.12 17.30 6.39
CA LEU A 367 5.78 15.92 6.09
C LEU A 367 6.33 15.00 7.18
N TRP A 368 5.51 14.09 7.65
CA TRP A 368 5.84 13.05 8.61
C TRP A 368 5.55 11.65 8.05
N LEU A 369 6.40 10.70 8.42
CA LEU A 369 6.17 9.26 8.23
C LEU A 369 6.31 8.55 9.56
N PHE A 370 5.25 7.86 9.97
CA PHE A 370 5.21 7.08 11.20
C PHE A 370 5.18 5.58 10.88
N ASP A 371 5.95 4.81 11.64
CA ASP A 371 5.82 3.36 11.77
C ASP A 371 5.05 3.09 13.07
N LEU A 372 3.77 2.76 12.96
CA LEU A 372 2.90 2.52 14.11
C LEU A 372 3.22 1.19 14.80
N GLY A 373 3.75 0.22 14.06
CA GLY A 373 4.10 -1.10 14.61
C GLY A 373 5.26 -1.01 15.60
N ASN A 374 6.25 -0.17 15.29
CA ASN A 374 7.41 0.07 16.14
C ASN A 374 7.33 1.38 16.95
N ASP A 375 6.20 2.08 16.91
CA ASP A 375 5.98 3.37 17.59
C ASP A 375 7.09 4.39 17.30
N ARG A 376 7.45 4.52 16.03
CA ARG A 376 8.62 5.30 15.60
C ARG A 376 8.25 6.37 14.58
N LEU A 377 8.70 7.60 14.84
CA LEU A 377 8.77 8.64 13.81
C LEU A 377 10.01 8.40 12.93
N VAL A 378 9.79 8.13 11.64
CA VAL A 378 10.87 7.77 10.72
C VAL A 378 11.32 8.95 9.87
N LEU A 379 10.37 9.75 9.39
CA LEU A 379 10.65 10.93 8.58
C LEU A 379 10.02 12.16 9.23
N ARG A 380 10.77 13.26 9.29
CA ARG A 380 10.24 14.60 9.52
C ARG A 380 11.00 15.58 8.64
N VAL A 381 10.32 16.15 7.64
CA VAL A 381 10.93 17.09 6.70
C VAL A 381 10.13 18.38 6.68
N ALA A 382 10.80 19.49 7.02
CA ALA A 382 10.31 20.83 6.73
C ALA A 382 10.45 21.08 5.22
N ARG A 383 9.33 21.32 4.56
CA ARG A 383 9.32 21.75 3.17
C ARG A 383 9.11 23.25 3.13
N GLY A 384 9.92 23.92 2.33
CA GLY A 384 9.77 25.35 2.03
C GLY A 384 8.48 25.61 1.22
N ALA A 385 8.55 26.46 0.19
CA ALA A 385 7.38 27.05 -0.49
C ALA A 385 6.43 26.12 -1.30
N SER A 386 6.42 24.80 -1.10
CA SER A 386 5.59 23.85 -1.87
C SER A 386 4.84 22.85 -0.98
N THR A 387 3.50 22.88 -1.07
CA THR A 387 2.61 22.05 -0.27
C THR A 387 2.51 20.62 -0.81
N VAL A 388 2.52 19.63 0.08
CA VAL A 388 2.30 18.22 -0.28
C VAL A 388 0.84 18.03 -0.69
N GLN A 389 0.62 17.43 -1.86
CA GLN A 389 -0.72 17.15 -2.39
C GLN A 389 -1.09 15.68 -2.27
N SER A 390 -0.10 14.79 -2.44
CA SER A 390 -0.31 13.35 -2.27
C SER A 390 0.97 12.68 -1.78
N ALA A 391 0.85 11.82 -0.78
CA ALA A 391 1.93 10.93 -0.36
C ALA A 391 1.46 9.46 -0.35
N ARG A 392 2.29 8.55 -0.84
CA ARG A 392 1.99 7.10 -0.83
C ARG A 392 3.16 6.32 -0.26
N VAL A 393 2.86 5.54 0.77
CA VAL A 393 3.78 4.56 1.35
C VAL A 393 3.60 3.22 0.63
N GLY A 394 4.70 2.60 0.20
CA GLY A 394 4.76 1.25 -0.37
C GLY A 394 5.62 0.29 0.46
N ASP A 395 6.03 -0.83 -0.14
CA ASP A 395 6.80 -1.87 0.56
C ASP A 395 8.26 -1.47 0.86
N LEU A 396 8.84 -0.53 0.11
CA LEU A 396 10.23 -0.06 0.30
C LEU A 396 10.37 1.47 0.36
N PHE A 397 9.41 2.19 -0.22
CA PHE A 397 9.56 3.60 -0.50
C PHE A 397 8.36 4.41 -0.03
N LEU A 398 8.63 5.69 0.21
CA LEU A 398 7.62 6.73 0.31
C LEU A 398 7.76 7.63 -0.93
N VAL A 399 6.67 7.81 -1.68
CA VAL A 399 6.61 8.71 -2.83
C VAL A 399 5.72 9.90 -2.51
N VAL A 400 6.22 11.10 -2.77
CA VAL A 400 5.56 12.35 -2.38
C VAL A 400 5.47 13.30 -3.56
N GLY A 401 4.25 13.69 -3.91
CA GLY A 401 3.92 14.69 -4.91
C GLY A 401 3.58 16.03 -4.28
N ASP A 402 4.00 17.11 -4.91
CA ASP A 402 3.73 18.46 -4.44
C ASP A 402 3.01 19.34 -5.47
N LYS A 403 2.52 20.49 -5.00
CA LYS A 403 1.80 21.46 -5.84
C LYS A 403 2.66 22.05 -6.95
N MET A 404 3.98 22.02 -6.82
CA MET A 404 4.92 22.55 -7.81
C MET A 404 5.34 21.50 -8.83
N GLY A 405 4.71 20.31 -8.85
CA GLY A 405 4.99 19.29 -9.87
C GLY A 405 6.11 18.31 -9.53
N TYR A 406 6.78 18.46 -8.40
CA TYR A 406 7.84 17.53 -8.01
C TYR A 406 7.27 16.22 -7.47
N VAL A 407 7.83 15.12 -7.94
CA VAL A 407 7.61 13.79 -7.35
C VAL A 407 8.93 13.31 -6.75
N ARG A 408 8.95 13.19 -5.43
CA ARG A 408 10.15 12.85 -4.65
C ARG A 408 10.07 11.45 -4.08
N LEU A 409 11.19 10.73 -4.12
CA LEU A 409 11.35 9.39 -3.58
C LEU A 409 12.16 9.44 -2.28
N TYR A 410 11.64 8.75 -1.26
CA TYR A 410 12.31 8.55 0.02
C TYR A 410 12.39 7.06 0.33
N ASN A 411 13.46 6.65 1.01
CA ASN A 411 13.52 5.34 1.63
C ASN A 411 12.52 5.31 2.80
N ARG A 412 11.62 4.33 2.82
CA ARG A 412 10.58 4.24 3.86
C ARG A 412 11.19 3.99 5.24
N ASP A 413 12.14 3.08 5.34
CA ASP A 413 12.66 2.59 6.62
C ASP A 413 13.66 3.55 7.27
N THR A 414 14.42 4.29 6.46
CA THR A 414 15.43 5.25 6.94
C THR A 414 14.95 6.71 6.91
N GLY A 415 13.92 7.02 6.12
CA GLY A 415 13.51 8.40 5.85
C GLY A 415 14.49 9.18 4.96
N ALA A 416 15.54 8.56 4.42
CA ALA A 416 16.49 9.25 3.56
C ALA A 416 15.83 9.68 2.25
N PHE A 417 16.06 10.93 1.84
CA PHE A 417 15.75 11.36 0.47
C PHE A 417 16.65 10.62 -0.50
N LEU A 418 16.07 10.07 -1.57
CA LEU A 418 16.79 9.28 -2.56
C LEU A 418 16.98 10.07 -3.85
N CYS A 419 15.89 10.48 -4.49
CA CYS A 419 15.94 11.22 -5.76
C CYS A 419 14.61 11.93 -6.07
N ASN A 420 14.66 12.82 -7.05
CA ASN A 420 13.45 13.33 -7.72
C ASN A 420 13.13 12.39 -8.89
N LEU A 421 11.95 11.74 -8.84
CA LEU A 421 11.43 10.94 -9.95
C LEU A 421 10.87 11.81 -11.06
N CYS A 422 10.38 12.98 -10.67
CA CYS A 422 9.79 13.96 -11.57
C CYS A 422 10.14 15.37 -11.11
N SER A 423 10.45 16.23 -12.07
CA SER A 423 10.68 17.66 -11.88
C SER A 423 9.88 18.42 -12.96
N PRO A 424 9.47 19.67 -12.68
CA PRO A 424 8.83 20.53 -13.68
C PRO A 424 9.70 20.66 -14.95
N PRO A 425 9.11 20.86 -16.15
CA PRO A 425 7.74 21.35 -16.39
C PRO A 425 6.62 20.30 -16.43
N GLU A 426 6.94 19.00 -16.33
CA GLU A 426 5.94 17.93 -16.44
C GLU A 426 6.02 17.00 -15.22
N PRO A 427 4.98 16.90 -14.36
CA PRO A 427 3.71 17.65 -14.34
C PRO A 427 3.87 19.07 -13.75
N GLU A 428 2.91 19.96 -14.01
CA GLU A 428 2.88 21.30 -13.41
C GLU A 428 2.38 21.27 -11.95
N CYS A 429 1.39 20.41 -11.69
CA CYS A 429 0.83 20.15 -10.37
C CYS A 429 0.59 18.65 -10.21
N VAL A 430 0.97 18.06 -9.07
CA VAL A 430 0.60 16.69 -8.73
C VAL A 430 -0.62 16.71 -7.82
N TYR A 431 -1.66 15.94 -8.15
CA TYR A 431 -2.85 15.81 -7.30
C TYR A 431 -2.93 14.44 -6.65
N LYS A 432 -2.69 13.36 -7.41
CA LYS A 432 -2.86 11.99 -6.91
C LYS A 432 -1.68 11.13 -7.34
N ILE A 433 -1.17 10.33 -6.41
CA ILE A 433 -0.17 9.30 -6.69
C ILE A 433 -0.74 7.93 -6.36
N ARG A 434 -0.41 6.94 -7.18
CA ARG A 434 -0.54 5.51 -6.90
C ARG A 434 0.77 4.81 -7.25
N ILE A 435 1.14 3.83 -6.44
CA ILE A 435 2.37 3.08 -6.60
C ILE A 435 2.11 1.60 -6.36
N ASP A 436 2.85 0.76 -7.07
CA ASP A 436 3.13 -0.61 -6.68
C ASP A 436 4.67 -0.80 -6.63
N ASN A 437 5.16 -2.03 -6.48
CA ASN A 437 6.60 -2.29 -6.36
C ASN A 437 7.39 -1.96 -7.65
N LYS A 438 6.72 -1.86 -8.81
CA LYS A 438 7.32 -1.66 -10.12
C LYS A 438 6.87 -0.38 -10.81
N ARG A 439 5.73 0.18 -10.45
CA ARG A 439 5.05 1.23 -11.22
C ARG A 439 4.73 2.44 -10.38
N LEU A 440 4.87 3.60 -11.00
CA LEU A 440 4.42 4.88 -10.50
C LEU A 440 3.34 5.41 -11.45
N LEU A 441 2.19 5.76 -10.88
CA LEU A 441 1.12 6.45 -11.57
C LEU A 441 0.89 7.80 -10.90
N VAL A 442 1.03 8.87 -11.68
CA VAL A 442 0.86 10.25 -11.22
C VAL A 442 -0.29 10.88 -11.98
N GLY A 443 -1.29 11.35 -11.25
CA GLY A 443 -2.36 12.18 -11.76
C GLY A 443 -2.14 13.64 -11.38
N GLY A 444 -2.25 14.54 -12.35
CA GLY A 444 -1.94 15.94 -12.17
C GLY A 444 -2.55 16.83 -13.24
N LEU A 445 -2.16 18.10 -13.21
CA LEU A 445 -2.52 19.09 -14.23
C LEU A 445 -1.31 19.39 -15.12
N ARG A 446 -1.59 19.61 -16.40
CA ARG A 446 -0.65 20.16 -17.36
C ARG A 446 -1.40 21.05 -18.35
N ASN A 447 -0.97 22.30 -18.53
CA ASN A 447 -1.59 23.25 -19.46
C ASN A 447 -3.10 23.43 -19.23
N GLY A 448 -3.56 23.28 -17.98
CA GLY A 448 -4.99 23.33 -17.64
C GLY A 448 -5.77 22.04 -17.91
N VAL A 449 -5.12 20.97 -18.39
CA VAL A 449 -5.74 19.68 -18.69
C VAL A 449 -5.30 18.61 -17.68
N SER A 450 -6.23 17.73 -17.29
CA SER A 450 -5.94 16.59 -16.42
C SER A 450 -5.11 15.53 -17.16
N THR A 451 -3.95 15.20 -16.59
CA THR A 451 -3.00 14.26 -17.18
C THR A 451 -2.69 13.10 -16.25
N LEU A 452 -2.39 11.95 -16.87
CA LEU A 452 -1.87 10.77 -16.21
C LEU A 452 -0.47 10.48 -16.74
N MET A 453 0.46 10.26 -15.82
CA MET A 453 1.81 9.84 -16.12
C MET A 453 2.02 8.43 -15.57
N PHE A 454 2.29 7.50 -16.48
CA PHE A 454 2.64 6.11 -16.22
C PHE A 454 4.15 5.95 -16.28
N VAL A 455 4.74 5.35 -15.25
CA VAL A 455 6.16 5.02 -15.20
C VAL A 455 6.34 3.58 -14.77
N ASN A 456 7.11 2.82 -15.53
CA ASN A 456 7.44 1.44 -15.21
C ASN A 456 8.94 1.32 -14.89
N PHE A 457 9.26 0.76 -13.73
CA PHE A 457 10.61 0.46 -13.25
C PHE A 457 10.92 -1.04 -13.29
N ALA A 458 10.01 -1.88 -13.79
CA ALA A 458 10.31 -3.27 -14.11
C ALA A 458 11.41 -3.33 -15.18
N ASP A 459 12.21 -4.40 -15.14
CA ASP A 459 13.17 -4.67 -16.21
C ASP A 459 12.43 -4.79 -17.56
N SER A 460 13.02 -4.20 -18.60
CA SER A 460 12.42 -4.14 -19.94
C SER A 460 12.26 -5.52 -20.61
N GLN A 461 13.00 -6.53 -20.15
CA GLN A 461 12.82 -7.93 -20.49
C GLN A 461 13.10 -8.81 -19.26
N PRO A 462 12.29 -9.85 -18.98
CA PRO A 462 12.73 -10.91 -18.08
C PRO A 462 14.01 -11.54 -18.67
N PRO A 463 14.95 -12.01 -17.84
CA PRO A 463 16.15 -12.64 -18.37
C PRO A 463 15.75 -13.79 -19.28
N PRO A 464 16.47 -14.01 -20.40
CA PRO A 464 16.22 -15.17 -21.23
C PRO A 464 16.35 -16.44 -20.36
N LEU A 465 15.40 -17.36 -20.52
CA LEU A 465 15.37 -18.66 -19.83
C LEU A 465 16.70 -19.42 -19.95
N SER A 466 17.48 -19.16 -21.00
CA SER A 466 18.81 -19.75 -21.24
C SER A 466 19.90 -19.28 -20.27
N LEU A 467 19.78 -18.11 -19.64
CA LEU A 467 20.68 -17.65 -18.57
C LEU A 467 20.31 -18.23 -17.19
N LEU A 468 19.20 -18.98 -17.12
CA LEU A 468 18.63 -19.56 -15.91
C LEU A 468 18.72 -21.09 -15.88
N VAL A 469 19.40 -21.71 -16.85
CA VAL A 469 19.76 -23.13 -16.76
C VAL A 469 21.26 -23.17 -16.55
N ASP A 470 21.70 -23.46 -15.32
CA ASP A 470 23.07 -23.92 -15.11
C ASP A 470 23.10 -25.37 -15.59
N PRO A 471 23.84 -25.71 -16.67
CA PRO A 471 23.91 -27.08 -17.17
C PRO A 471 24.62 -28.03 -16.19
N SER A 472 25.24 -27.50 -15.13
CA SER A 472 25.97 -28.26 -14.10
C SER A 472 25.07 -29.02 -13.12
N ASP A 473 23.75 -28.78 -13.12
CA ASP A 473 22.81 -29.50 -12.23
C ASP A 473 22.29 -30.83 -12.82
N PHE A 474 22.78 -31.26 -13.98
CA PHE A 474 22.41 -32.52 -14.65
C PHE A 474 23.54 -33.56 -14.75
N GLU A 475 24.60 -33.47 -13.95
CA GLU A 475 25.48 -34.63 -13.73
C GLU A 475 24.96 -35.48 -12.57
N GLU A 476 23.90 -36.26 -12.84
CA GLU A 476 23.68 -37.50 -12.11
C GLU A 476 24.90 -38.40 -12.35
N THR A 477 25.74 -38.47 -11.32
CA THR A 477 26.77 -39.47 -11.16
C THR A 477 26.12 -40.85 -11.10
N THR A 478 25.92 -41.45 -12.27
CA THR A 478 25.67 -42.88 -12.43
C THR A 478 26.99 -43.61 -12.22
N ASP A 479 27.33 -43.82 -10.96
CA ASP A 479 28.41 -44.71 -10.56
C ASP A 479 27.85 -45.77 -9.60
N GLU A 480 27.06 -46.69 -10.15
CA GLU A 480 26.79 -47.98 -9.51
C GLU A 480 27.38 -49.11 -10.35
N ARG A 481 28.53 -49.58 -9.84
CA ARG A 481 29.14 -50.87 -10.13
C ARG A 481 28.17 -52.00 -9.83
N GLN A 482 27.75 -52.75 -10.86
CA GLN A 482 27.48 -54.19 -10.76
C GLN A 482 27.84 -54.89 -12.08
N ASN A 483 29.04 -55.46 -12.13
CA ASN A 483 29.32 -56.84 -12.54
C ASN A 483 30.79 -57.17 -12.30
#